data_AF-F8NCA3-F1
#
_entry.id   AF-F8NCA3-F1
#
_cell.length_a   1.000
_cell.length_b   1.000
_cell.length_c   1.000
_cell.angle_alpha   90.00
_cell.angle_beta   90.00
_cell.angle_gamma   90.00
#
_symmetry.space_group_name_H-M   'P 1'
#
loop_
_entity.id
_entity.type
_entity.pdbx_description
1 polymer ?
#
loop_
_entity_poly.entity_id
_entity_poly.type
_entity_poly.pdbx_seq_one_letter_code
_entity_poly.pdbx_strand_id
1 'polypeptide(L)'
;MIFVVLQDSENSYWSNRYDSSYLYEDMIIYEMVPLIDKILHTKKSSANRAIIGYSMGGGALSLSMRHPGIFGSAAGLSSSVNIDFECMEMKQDAFNIQWGCHFGGIGLSGKQRLTSYYYCSQCPIHIFQIFSIINYFMMSRILFLSLILICLNLHLGVCKTAASDNLPIELENLVVHSKILGHDVSYSVILPPEYFSSNIHYPVIYLLHGIGGTHASWMEYGNVARVMNELIMKGEISPAIIVSPDGYQSYYCNSYDGSVRYEDFFTSEFIDTINARYRAIRDRTHYYICGFSMGGFGALTLALRHSDVFSACAALSASIKIDREYATEGPQNEWDYQWGRIFGGIGEYGSERFTSYYRKCDPEDIVKSESRCDLERTRIMLTIGDSDRLIDSNMELKSAFNKKGIDVAWQVYSGGHDFDCWNKALPNVLSFFLANGKTDGIKSNDVSKGSRASKTSIDGCTVYKPEENTLSKRAYPVVYIVDNNAGEYAAQMAEEANRLAKTIVFDSIAHSFSFAIRPMVICSIPDKYNLNNIISEIERDSDYIRCGDKYKAILYSSDKKKNLQDILIFLDKKMHR
;
A
#
# COMPACT_ATOMS: atom_id res chain seq x y z
N MET A 1 4.22 -8.63 -23.16
CA MET A 1 2.85 -8.98 -23.54
C MET A 1 2.08 -9.08 -22.24
N ILE A 2 1.04 -8.28 -22.02
CA ILE A 2 0.27 -8.26 -20.77
C ILE A 2 -1.03 -9.02 -21.00
N PHE A 3 -1.37 -9.89 -20.04
CA PHE A 3 -2.62 -10.65 -20.03
C PHE A 3 -3.57 -10.00 -19.02
N VAL A 4 -4.67 -9.42 -19.52
CA VAL A 4 -5.80 -9.03 -18.67
C VAL A 4 -6.77 -10.19 -18.68
N VAL A 5 -6.92 -10.89 -17.55
CA VAL A 5 -7.89 -11.97 -17.39
C VAL A 5 -9.13 -11.37 -16.75
N LEU A 6 -10.22 -11.32 -17.51
CA LEU A 6 -11.53 -10.96 -16.99
C LEU A 6 -12.20 -12.24 -16.50
N GLN A 7 -12.47 -12.33 -15.20
CA GLN A 7 -13.29 -13.37 -14.61
C GLN A 7 -14.45 -12.69 -13.88
N ASP A 8 -15.68 -12.93 -14.35
CA ASP A 8 -16.86 -12.45 -13.64
C ASP A 8 -17.28 -13.50 -12.60
N SER A 9 -17.62 -13.04 -11.39
CA SER A 9 -18.16 -13.91 -10.32
C SER A 9 -19.63 -14.25 -10.64
N GLU A 10 -20.02 -15.51 -10.40
CA GLU A 10 -21.24 -16.20 -10.88
C GLU A 10 -22.64 -15.62 -10.52
N ASN A 11 -22.85 -14.32 -10.31
CA ASN A 11 -24.14 -13.78 -9.84
C ASN A 11 -24.84 -12.72 -10.70
N SER A 12 -24.45 -12.52 -11.97
CA SER A 12 -25.14 -11.60 -12.89
C SER A 12 -25.96 -12.34 -13.95
N TYR A 13 -26.91 -13.18 -13.52
CA TYR A 13 -27.96 -13.66 -14.42
C TYR A 13 -28.82 -12.50 -14.92
N TRP A 14 -28.63 -12.14 -16.19
CA TRP A 14 -29.58 -11.56 -17.15
C TRP A 14 -30.78 -10.82 -16.55
N SER A 15 -30.62 -9.51 -16.33
CA SER A 15 -31.75 -8.59 -16.42
C SER A 15 -31.50 -7.57 -17.53
N ASN A 16 -32.49 -7.45 -18.41
CA ASN A 16 -32.52 -6.59 -19.60
C ASN A 16 -32.18 -5.12 -19.29
N ARG A 17 -30.89 -4.76 -19.26
CA ARG A 17 -30.44 -3.37 -19.45
C ARG A 17 -29.26 -3.36 -20.40
N TYR A 18 -29.47 -2.75 -21.57
CA TYR A 18 -28.48 -2.43 -22.59
C TYR A 18 -27.37 -1.45 -22.12
N ASP A 19 -27.24 -1.20 -20.81
CA ASP A 19 -26.50 -0.07 -20.22
C ASP A 19 -25.24 -0.52 -19.45
N SER A 20 -25.16 -1.79 -19.01
CA SER A 20 -24.02 -2.29 -18.23
C SER A 20 -22.81 -2.72 -19.07
N SER A 21 -22.99 -2.96 -20.37
CA SER A 21 -21.91 -3.37 -21.27
C SER A 21 -20.93 -2.23 -21.62
N TYR A 22 -21.42 -0.99 -21.65
CA TYR A 22 -20.60 0.19 -21.96
C TYR A 22 -19.71 0.60 -20.78
N LEU A 23 -20.19 0.46 -19.53
CA LEU A 23 -19.42 0.75 -18.33
C LEU A 23 -18.16 -0.12 -18.20
N TYR A 24 -18.25 -1.40 -18.56
CA TYR A 24 -17.10 -2.31 -18.52
C TYR A 24 -16.07 -2.03 -19.62
N GLU A 25 -16.55 -1.65 -20.79
CA GLU A 25 -15.71 -1.26 -21.92
C GLU A 25 -14.95 0.02 -21.65
N ASP A 26 -15.64 1.05 -21.15
CA ASP A 26 -15.00 2.33 -20.84
C ASP A 26 -13.95 2.17 -19.73
N MET A 27 -14.23 1.38 -18.71
CA MET A 27 -13.26 1.03 -17.67
C MET A 27 -12.03 0.33 -18.27
N ILE A 28 -12.19 -0.66 -19.15
CA ILE A 28 -11.04 -1.37 -19.73
C ILE A 28 -10.22 -0.46 -20.65
N ILE A 29 -10.90 0.30 -21.51
CA ILE A 29 -10.29 1.08 -22.59
C ILE A 29 -9.69 2.39 -22.08
N TYR A 30 -10.43 3.13 -21.26
CA TYR A 30 -10.05 4.49 -20.85
C TYR A 30 -9.44 4.55 -19.45
N GLU A 31 -9.59 3.52 -18.63
CA GLU A 31 -9.00 3.49 -17.28
C GLU A 31 -7.89 2.44 -17.17
N MET A 32 -8.18 1.15 -17.41
CA MET A 32 -7.25 0.06 -17.16
C MET A 32 -6.07 0.04 -18.13
N VAL A 33 -6.30 0.15 -19.44
CA VAL A 33 -5.21 0.13 -20.42
C VAL A 33 -4.23 1.29 -20.19
N PRO A 34 -4.68 2.55 -20.00
CA PRO A 34 -3.80 3.65 -19.64
C PRO A 34 -3.08 3.44 -18.31
N LEU A 35 -3.77 2.91 -17.29
CA LEU A 35 -3.18 2.62 -15.97
C LEU A 35 -2.08 1.56 -16.07
N ILE A 36 -2.31 0.50 -16.83
CA ILE A 36 -1.34 -0.57 -17.09
C ILE A 36 -0.13 -0.03 -17.85
N ASP A 37 -0.33 0.78 -18.89
CA ASP A 37 0.74 1.44 -19.64
C ASP A 37 1.53 2.47 -18.80
N LYS A 38 0.91 2.99 -17.73
CA LYS A 38 1.51 3.96 -16.79
C LYS A 38 2.31 3.25 -15.70
N ILE A 39 1.84 2.12 -15.19
CA ILE A 39 2.47 1.38 -14.07
C ILE A 39 3.54 0.41 -14.56
N LEU A 40 3.35 -0.19 -15.74
CA LEU A 40 4.24 -1.22 -16.29
C LEU A 40 4.99 -0.69 -17.52
N HIS A 41 6.20 -1.21 -17.78
CA HIS A 41 6.95 -0.89 -18.99
C HIS A 41 6.36 -1.62 -20.22
N THR A 42 5.31 -1.05 -20.80
CA THR A 42 4.59 -1.64 -21.94
C THR A 42 5.00 -1.00 -23.28
N LYS A 43 4.83 -1.75 -24.38
CA LYS A 43 4.87 -1.19 -25.74
C LYS A 43 3.44 -0.80 -26.13
N LYS A 44 3.16 0.51 -26.22
CA LYS A 44 1.81 1.09 -26.27
C LYS A 44 1.02 0.88 -27.57
N SER A 45 1.68 0.46 -28.65
CA SER A 45 1.04 0.22 -29.94
C SER A 45 0.11 -1.01 -29.89
N SER A 46 -1.01 -0.98 -30.61
CA SER A 46 -1.92 -2.13 -30.75
C SER A 46 -1.20 -3.42 -31.13
N ALA A 47 -0.23 -3.37 -32.07
CA ALA A 47 0.58 -4.51 -32.48
C ALA A 47 1.30 -5.27 -31.33
N ASN A 48 1.44 -4.66 -30.16
CA ASN A 48 2.09 -5.23 -28.98
C ASN A 48 1.13 -5.52 -27.81
N ARG A 49 -0.18 -5.33 -27.99
CA ARG A 49 -1.21 -5.52 -26.95
C ARG A 49 -2.19 -6.61 -27.36
N ALA A 50 -2.47 -7.53 -26.44
CA ALA A 50 -3.40 -8.62 -26.63
C ALA A 50 -4.46 -8.64 -25.53
N ILE A 51 -5.66 -9.14 -25.85
CA ILE A 51 -6.73 -9.35 -24.86
C ILE A 51 -7.26 -10.79 -24.94
N ILE A 52 -7.51 -11.41 -23.79
CA ILE A 52 -8.06 -12.77 -23.71
C ILE A 52 -9.24 -12.82 -22.73
N GLY A 53 -10.33 -13.50 -23.11
CA GLY A 53 -11.48 -13.73 -22.24
C GLY A 53 -11.71 -15.22 -21.97
N TYR A 54 -12.04 -15.57 -20.73
CA TYR A 54 -12.36 -16.93 -20.29
C TYR A 54 -13.84 -17.02 -19.83
N SER A 55 -14.48 -18.19 -19.99
CA SER A 55 -15.89 -18.46 -19.64
C SER A 55 -16.96 -17.71 -20.47
N MET A 56 -16.63 -16.53 -20.99
CA MET A 56 -17.45 -15.70 -21.89
C MET A 56 -16.55 -14.94 -22.89
N GLY A 57 -15.62 -15.64 -23.55
CA GLY A 57 -14.61 -15.03 -24.43
C GLY A 57 -15.12 -14.12 -25.58
N GLY A 58 -16.42 -14.09 -25.85
CA GLY A 58 -17.04 -13.18 -26.82
C GLY A 58 -16.92 -11.70 -26.46
N GLY A 59 -16.86 -11.36 -25.17
CA GLY A 59 -16.67 -9.97 -24.72
C GLY A 59 -15.30 -9.42 -25.10
N ALA A 60 -14.23 -10.20 -24.90
CA ALA A 60 -12.87 -9.84 -25.29
C ALA A 60 -12.73 -9.67 -26.81
N LEU A 61 -13.37 -10.56 -27.59
CA LEU A 61 -13.41 -10.47 -29.04
C LEU A 61 -14.16 -9.21 -29.51
N SER A 62 -15.38 -8.96 -28.99
CA SER A 62 -16.19 -7.77 -29.32
C SER A 62 -15.48 -6.46 -28.96
N LEU A 63 -14.86 -6.40 -27.78
CA LEU A 63 -14.11 -5.24 -27.32
C LEU A 63 -12.90 -4.95 -28.24
N SER A 64 -12.16 -6.00 -28.62
CA SER A 64 -11.02 -5.85 -29.53
C SER A 64 -11.43 -5.39 -30.93
N MET A 65 -12.58 -5.83 -31.43
CA MET A 65 -13.12 -5.46 -32.74
C MET A 65 -13.63 -4.02 -32.76
N ARG A 66 -14.21 -3.53 -31.64
CA ARG A 66 -14.66 -2.15 -31.50
C ARG A 66 -13.51 -1.16 -31.26
N HIS A 67 -12.37 -1.65 -30.77
CA HIS A 67 -11.17 -0.84 -30.48
C HIS A 67 -9.89 -1.37 -31.17
N PRO A 68 -9.86 -1.45 -32.51
CA PRO A 68 -8.74 -2.03 -33.26
C PRO A 68 -7.42 -1.23 -33.14
N GLY A 69 -7.50 0.03 -32.69
CA GLY A 69 -6.33 0.87 -32.38
C GLY A 69 -5.67 0.55 -31.03
N ILE A 70 -6.28 -0.31 -30.21
CA ILE A 70 -5.85 -0.57 -28.83
C ILE A 70 -5.28 -1.98 -28.67
N PHE A 71 -5.90 -2.99 -29.28
CA PHE A 71 -5.42 -4.38 -29.25
C PHE A 71 -5.06 -4.82 -30.67
N GLY A 72 -3.94 -5.51 -30.85
CA GLY A 72 -3.52 -6.08 -32.14
C GLY A 72 -3.74 -7.60 -32.20
N SER A 73 -4.14 -8.21 -31.10
CA SER A 73 -4.49 -9.63 -31.02
C SER A 73 -5.56 -9.88 -29.97
N ALA A 74 -6.47 -10.82 -30.25
CA ALA A 74 -7.53 -11.18 -29.31
C ALA A 74 -7.79 -12.69 -29.29
N ALA A 75 -8.13 -13.20 -28.11
CA ALA A 75 -8.50 -14.60 -27.93
C ALA A 75 -9.76 -14.76 -27.06
N GLY A 76 -10.64 -15.67 -27.46
CA GLY A 76 -11.84 -16.02 -26.71
C GLY A 76 -11.89 -17.50 -26.37
N LEU A 77 -12.03 -17.82 -25.08
CA LEU A 77 -12.27 -19.16 -24.57
C LEU A 77 -13.73 -19.28 -24.08
N SER A 78 -14.42 -20.36 -24.48
CA SER A 78 -15.82 -20.64 -24.12
C SER A 78 -16.80 -19.51 -24.48
N SER A 79 -16.68 -18.98 -25.70
CA SER A 79 -17.47 -17.84 -26.17
C SER A 79 -18.80 -18.25 -26.82
N SER A 80 -19.92 -17.66 -26.37
CA SER A 80 -21.16 -17.54 -27.17
C SER A 80 -21.11 -16.25 -27.98
N VAL A 81 -20.94 -16.32 -29.30
CA VAL A 81 -20.89 -15.14 -30.17
C VAL A 81 -22.11 -15.15 -31.08
N ASN A 82 -22.92 -14.08 -31.03
CA ASN A 82 -23.98 -13.82 -32.02
C ASN A 82 -23.38 -12.84 -33.04
N ILE A 83 -22.99 -13.35 -34.21
CA ILE A 83 -22.26 -12.57 -35.22
C ILE A 83 -23.23 -12.21 -36.35
N ASP A 84 -23.56 -10.92 -36.47
CA ASP A 84 -24.15 -10.37 -37.70
C ASP A 84 -23.03 -10.14 -38.72
N PHE A 85 -23.08 -10.87 -39.84
CA PHE A 85 -22.02 -10.89 -40.86
C PHE A 85 -22.00 -9.63 -41.77
N GLU A 86 -22.93 -8.69 -41.61
CA GLU A 86 -23.02 -7.50 -42.48
C GLU A 86 -21.98 -6.40 -42.16
N CYS A 87 -21.22 -6.49 -41.05
CA CYS A 87 -20.20 -5.49 -40.69
C CYS A 87 -18.74 -5.89 -40.99
N MET A 88 -18.47 -7.01 -41.67
CA MET A 88 -17.11 -7.55 -41.82
C MET A 88 -16.26 -6.98 -42.97
N GLU A 89 -16.73 -5.98 -43.72
CA GLU A 89 -15.95 -5.43 -44.85
C GLU A 89 -15.01 -4.25 -44.51
N MET A 90 -14.67 -4.02 -43.23
CA MET A 90 -13.76 -2.93 -42.85
C MET A 90 -12.46 -3.41 -42.18
N LYS A 91 -11.40 -3.39 -43.01
CA LYS A 91 -9.96 -3.25 -42.69
C LYS A 91 -9.26 -4.42 -41.97
N GLN A 92 -8.98 -5.49 -42.70
CA GLN A 92 -7.97 -6.48 -42.35
C GLN A 92 -6.68 -6.23 -43.13
N ASP A 93 -5.62 -5.83 -42.44
CA ASP A 93 -4.22 -6.06 -42.90
C ASP A 93 -3.24 -6.34 -41.73
N ALA A 94 -3.68 -6.37 -40.46
CA ALA A 94 -2.76 -6.57 -39.32
C ALA A 94 -3.39 -7.11 -38.02
N PHE A 95 -4.46 -7.91 -38.07
CA PHE A 95 -5.20 -8.32 -36.86
C PHE A 95 -5.29 -9.85 -36.71
N ASN A 96 -4.79 -10.39 -35.58
CA ASN A 96 -4.77 -11.84 -35.29
C ASN A 96 -5.86 -12.25 -34.29
N ILE A 97 -6.75 -13.18 -34.67
CA ILE A 97 -7.83 -13.72 -33.82
C ILE A 97 -7.64 -15.23 -33.62
N GLN A 98 -7.78 -15.71 -32.37
CA GLN A 98 -7.86 -17.14 -32.04
C GLN A 98 -9.09 -17.46 -31.16
N TRP A 99 -9.72 -18.62 -31.37
CA TRP A 99 -10.89 -19.08 -30.60
C TRP A 99 -10.76 -20.54 -30.16
N GLY A 100 -11.35 -20.88 -29.01
CA GLY A 100 -11.44 -22.28 -28.52
C GLY A 100 -12.68 -22.52 -27.67
N CYS A 101 -13.50 -23.51 -28.03
CA CYS A 101 -14.67 -23.92 -27.25
C CYS A 101 -14.32 -25.09 -26.32
N HIS A 102 -14.52 -24.93 -25.02
CA HIS A 102 -14.68 -26.02 -24.06
C HIS A 102 -15.91 -25.69 -23.21
N PHE A 103 -16.97 -26.49 -23.38
CA PHE A 103 -18.29 -26.40 -22.72
C PHE A 103 -19.24 -25.27 -23.19
N GLY A 104 -20.45 -25.67 -23.62
CA GLY A 104 -21.60 -24.79 -23.91
C GLY A 104 -22.11 -24.86 -25.36
N GLY A 105 -23.28 -25.46 -25.57
CA GLY A 105 -23.86 -25.77 -26.88
C GLY A 105 -24.25 -24.56 -27.74
N ILE A 106 -24.08 -24.70 -29.06
CA ILE A 106 -24.50 -23.72 -30.06
C ILE A 106 -25.99 -23.92 -30.36
N GLY A 107 -26.83 -22.96 -29.95
CA GLY A 107 -28.21 -22.84 -30.44
C GLY A 107 -28.21 -22.25 -31.86
N LEU A 108 -28.14 -23.11 -32.88
CA LEU A 108 -28.26 -22.72 -34.28
C LEU A 108 -29.75 -22.68 -34.68
N SER A 109 -30.32 -21.49 -34.85
CA SER A 109 -31.54 -21.30 -35.63
C SER A 109 -31.19 -20.72 -37.00
N GLY A 110 -31.15 -21.56 -38.02
CA GLY A 110 -30.91 -21.14 -39.41
C GLY A 110 -29.96 -22.09 -40.14
N LYS A 111 -30.41 -22.65 -41.25
CA LYS A 111 -29.73 -23.70 -42.03
C LYS A 111 -28.34 -23.26 -42.50
N GLN A 112 -27.27 -23.69 -41.83
CA GLN A 112 -26.02 -24.17 -42.44
C GLN A 112 -25.07 -24.72 -41.36
N ARG A 113 -24.70 -26.01 -41.50
CA ARG A 113 -23.59 -26.63 -40.77
C ARG A 113 -22.28 -26.20 -41.43
N LEU A 114 -21.31 -25.74 -40.65
CA LEU A 114 -19.90 -25.74 -41.07
C LEU A 114 -19.01 -26.30 -39.95
N THR A 115 -18.72 -27.59 -40.08
CA THR A 115 -17.46 -28.21 -39.67
C THR A 115 -16.35 -27.73 -40.61
N SER A 116 -15.22 -27.22 -40.11
CA SER A 116 -13.86 -27.42 -40.67
C SER A 116 -12.79 -26.60 -39.92
N TYR A 117 -11.71 -27.28 -39.54
CA TYR A 117 -10.38 -26.70 -39.30
C TYR A 117 -9.81 -26.17 -40.62
N TYR A 118 -9.12 -25.03 -40.63
CA TYR A 118 -8.30 -24.59 -41.76
C TYR A 118 -6.85 -24.35 -41.34
N TYR A 119 -5.97 -25.25 -41.79
CA TYR A 119 -4.55 -25.00 -42.05
C TYR A 119 -4.46 -24.25 -43.39
N CYS A 120 -3.71 -23.16 -43.47
CA CYS A 120 -3.40 -22.50 -44.74
C CYS A 120 -2.05 -22.99 -45.25
N SER A 121 -2.09 -23.68 -46.39
CA SER A 121 -0.95 -24.22 -47.13
C SER A 121 -1.09 -23.84 -48.61
N GLN A 122 -0.34 -22.83 -49.08
CA GLN A 122 0.17 -22.60 -50.46
C GLN A 122 1.15 -21.38 -50.42
N CYS A 123 2.49 -21.54 -50.43
CA CYS A 123 3.45 -21.73 -51.56
C CYS A 123 4.08 -20.40 -52.08
N PRO A 124 5.29 -20.36 -52.72
CA PRO A 124 6.54 -21.17 -52.61
C PRO A 124 7.84 -20.28 -52.59
N ILE A 125 9.07 -20.79 -52.34
CA ILE A 125 10.17 -20.93 -53.35
C ILE A 125 11.43 -21.61 -52.72
N HIS A 126 11.81 -22.71 -53.37
CA HIS A 126 13.07 -23.46 -53.53
C HIS A 126 14.38 -23.14 -52.75
N ILE A 127 14.93 -24.23 -52.20
CA ILE A 127 16.34 -24.49 -51.92
C ILE A 127 17.03 -24.93 -53.23
N PHE A 128 18.04 -24.18 -53.71
CA PHE A 128 19.26 -24.69 -54.36
C PHE A 128 20.24 -23.53 -54.66
N GLN A 129 21.55 -23.82 -54.55
CA GLN A 129 22.74 -23.07 -54.98
C GLN A 129 23.46 -22.17 -53.95
N ILE A 130 24.43 -22.83 -53.30
CA ILE A 130 25.75 -22.30 -52.91
C ILE A 130 26.44 -21.72 -54.15
N PHE A 131 26.96 -20.49 -54.04
CA PHE A 131 28.31 -20.03 -54.44
C PHE A 131 28.30 -18.51 -54.66
N SER A 132 29.27 -17.82 -54.05
CA SER A 132 29.62 -16.39 -54.14
C SER A 132 29.22 -15.56 -52.91
N ILE A 133 30.14 -14.69 -52.47
CA ILE A 133 30.09 -13.81 -51.28
C ILE A 133 30.77 -14.41 -50.02
N ILE A 134 32.02 -14.87 -50.17
CA ILE A 134 32.97 -15.03 -49.05
C ILE A 134 33.87 -13.78 -48.88
N ASN A 135 33.81 -12.78 -49.76
CA ASN A 135 34.71 -11.61 -49.68
C ASN A 135 34.11 -10.34 -49.05
N TYR A 136 32.88 -10.37 -48.52
CA TYR A 136 32.26 -9.18 -47.87
C TYR A 136 32.34 -9.20 -46.33
N PHE A 137 32.83 -10.30 -45.73
CA PHE A 137 32.78 -10.51 -44.28
C PHE A 137 33.97 -9.96 -43.47
N MET A 138 35.01 -9.41 -44.11
CA MET A 138 36.18 -8.87 -43.39
C MET A 138 36.13 -7.35 -43.11
N MET A 139 35.36 -6.55 -43.87
CA MET A 139 35.24 -5.09 -43.59
C MET A 139 34.13 -4.72 -42.59
N SER A 140 33.14 -5.58 -42.37
CA SER A 140 32.02 -5.30 -41.46
C SER A 140 32.37 -5.42 -39.98
N ARG A 141 33.43 -6.16 -39.62
CA ARG A 141 33.82 -6.37 -38.22
C ARG A 141 34.45 -5.13 -37.56
N ILE A 142 35.16 -4.30 -38.33
CA ILE A 142 35.82 -3.10 -37.80
C ILE A 142 34.79 -1.99 -37.53
N LEU A 143 33.80 -1.82 -38.43
CA LEU A 143 32.69 -0.86 -38.24
C LEU A 143 31.77 -1.29 -37.09
N PHE A 144 31.52 -2.58 -36.91
CA PHE A 144 30.68 -3.10 -35.82
C PHE A 144 31.35 -2.95 -34.45
N LEU A 145 32.67 -3.19 -34.33
CA LEU A 145 33.43 -2.95 -33.10
C LEU A 145 33.54 -1.45 -32.76
N SER A 146 33.64 -0.59 -33.76
CA SER A 146 33.66 0.88 -33.57
C SER A 146 32.32 1.40 -33.06
N LEU A 147 31.20 0.88 -33.58
CA LEU A 147 29.85 1.20 -33.12
C LEU A 147 29.59 0.69 -31.70
N ILE A 148 30.08 -0.50 -31.33
CA ILE A 148 29.99 -1.01 -29.95
C ILE A 148 30.77 -0.14 -28.97
N LEU A 149 31.98 0.33 -29.34
CA LEU A 149 32.76 1.25 -28.49
C LEU A 149 32.14 2.64 -28.38
N ILE A 150 31.50 3.15 -29.44
CA ILE A 150 30.76 4.42 -29.38
C ILE A 150 29.50 4.26 -28.52
N CYS A 151 28.78 3.14 -28.62
CA CYS A 151 27.64 2.83 -27.74
C CYS A 151 28.06 2.60 -26.28
N LEU A 152 29.23 2.00 -26.02
CA LEU A 152 29.77 1.85 -24.65
C LEU A 152 30.18 3.20 -24.04
N ASN A 153 30.78 4.10 -24.83
CA ASN A 153 31.14 5.44 -24.36
C ASN A 153 29.91 6.35 -24.19
N LEU A 154 28.85 6.17 -24.99
CA LEU A 154 27.55 6.82 -24.78
C LEU A 154 26.81 6.29 -23.54
N HIS A 155 26.98 5.01 -23.18
CA HIS A 155 26.46 4.46 -21.92
C HIS A 155 27.21 4.97 -20.67
N LEU A 156 28.52 5.21 -20.77
CA LEU A 156 29.31 5.77 -19.67
C LEU A 156 29.10 7.28 -19.47
N GLY A 157 28.56 7.99 -20.47
CA GLY A 157 28.30 9.44 -20.44
C GLY A 157 26.89 9.87 -20.03
N VAL A 158 25.93 8.95 -19.88
CA VAL A 158 24.51 9.28 -19.56
C VAL A 158 24.07 8.74 -18.19
N CYS A 159 24.91 8.04 -17.43
CA CYS A 159 24.56 7.57 -16.08
C CYS A 159 24.66 8.64 -14.98
N LYS A 160 24.38 9.90 -15.31
CA LYS A 160 24.10 10.97 -14.35
C LYS A 160 22.86 11.71 -14.80
N THR A 161 21.70 11.13 -14.49
CA THR A 161 20.46 11.77 -13.98
C THR A 161 19.25 10.91 -14.33
N ALA A 162 18.93 9.94 -13.47
CA ALA A 162 17.57 9.44 -13.31
C ALA A 162 17.38 9.16 -11.81
N ALA A 163 17.21 10.24 -11.04
CA ALA A 163 16.88 10.16 -9.62
C ALA A 163 15.39 9.82 -9.38
N SER A 164 14.63 9.43 -10.41
CA SER A 164 13.18 9.16 -10.32
C SER A 164 12.80 7.71 -10.08
N ASP A 165 13.69 6.74 -10.25
CA ASP A 165 13.28 5.32 -10.38
C ASP A 165 13.47 4.48 -9.10
N ASN A 166 13.97 5.07 -8.01
CA ASN A 166 14.39 4.36 -6.80
C ASN A 166 13.52 4.65 -5.56
N LEU A 167 12.20 4.82 -5.74
CA LEU A 167 11.26 4.98 -4.64
C LEU A 167 10.65 3.63 -4.20
N PRO A 168 10.36 3.44 -2.89
CA PRO A 168 9.70 2.23 -2.42
C PRO A 168 8.33 2.04 -3.05
N ILE A 169 7.89 0.78 -3.06
CA ILE A 169 6.60 0.38 -3.62
C ILE A 169 5.65 0.13 -2.48
N GLU A 170 4.59 0.93 -2.39
CA GLU A 170 3.53 0.79 -1.39
C GLU A 170 2.30 0.19 -2.03
N LEU A 171 1.82 -0.93 -1.49
CA LEU A 171 0.62 -1.63 -1.93
C LEU A 171 -0.36 -1.73 -0.76
N GLU A 172 -1.63 -1.46 -1.01
CA GLU A 172 -2.69 -1.40 0.00
C GLU A 172 -3.89 -2.25 -0.39
N ASN A 173 -4.75 -2.54 0.59
CA ASN A 173 -5.99 -3.31 0.42
C ASN A 173 -5.74 -4.71 -0.14
N LEU A 174 -4.54 -5.25 0.12
CA LEU A 174 -4.24 -6.63 -0.16
C LEU A 174 -4.96 -7.49 0.88
N VAL A 175 -5.34 -8.72 0.51
CA VAL A 175 -6.19 -9.55 1.37
C VAL A 175 -5.56 -10.90 1.68
N VAL A 176 -5.65 -11.32 2.93
CA VAL A 176 -5.43 -12.70 3.38
C VAL A 176 -6.76 -13.27 3.85
N HIS A 177 -7.20 -14.36 3.25
CA HIS A 177 -8.37 -15.09 3.75
C HIS A 177 -7.95 -15.90 4.99
N SER A 178 -8.49 -15.56 6.16
CA SER A 178 -8.19 -16.27 7.41
C SER A 178 -9.23 -17.33 7.71
N LYS A 179 -8.77 -18.57 7.92
CA LYS A 179 -9.66 -19.63 8.41
C LYS A 179 -9.87 -19.51 9.92
N ILE A 180 -8.87 -18.99 10.64
CA ILE A 180 -8.93 -18.79 12.10
C ILE A 180 -9.97 -17.72 12.47
N LEU A 181 -10.01 -16.61 11.72
CA LEU A 181 -10.97 -15.53 11.94
C LEU A 181 -12.27 -15.73 11.15
N GLY A 182 -12.28 -16.60 10.13
CA GLY A 182 -13.44 -16.89 9.31
C GLY A 182 -13.81 -15.79 8.31
N HIS A 183 -12.91 -14.84 8.07
CA HIS A 183 -13.11 -13.75 7.11
C HIS A 183 -11.78 -13.28 6.51
N ASP A 184 -11.89 -12.39 5.53
CA ASP A 184 -10.77 -11.72 4.89
C ASP A 184 -10.18 -10.64 5.79
N VAL A 185 -8.84 -10.61 5.89
CA VAL A 185 -8.07 -9.59 6.60
C VAL A 185 -7.27 -8.78 5.60
N SER A 186 -7.50 -7.47 5.60
CA SER A 186 -6.76 -6.53 4.77
C SER A 186 -5.36 -6.29 5.34
N TYR A 187 -4.39 -6.08 4.46
CA TYR A 187 -3.04 -5.68 4.84
C TYR A 187 -2.42 -4.77 3.77
N SER A 188 -1.37 -4.09 4.19
CA SER A 188 -0.54 -3.23 3.36
C SER A 188 0.90 -3.72 3.37
N VAL A 189 1.64 -3.51 2.28
CA VAL A 189 3.06 -3.86 2.16
C VAL A 189 3.89 -2.73 1.55
N ILE A 190 5.07 -2.48 2.11
CA ILE A 190 6.12 -1.65 1.51
C ILE A 190 7.24 -2.57 1.06
N LEU A 191 7.61 -2.46 -0.22
CA LEU A 191 8.70 -3.23 -0.82
C LEU A 191 9.86 -2.29 -1.18
N PRO A 192 11.12 -2.74 -1.06
CA PRO A 192 12.27 -2.01 -1.56
C PRO A 192 12.14 -1.66 -3.05
N PRO A 193 12.70 -0.53 -3.51
CA PRO A 193 12.61 -0.11 -4.91
C PRO A 193 13.06 -1.20 -5.90
N GLU A 194 14.10 -1.95 -5.55
CA GLU A 194 14.69 -3.01 -6.35
C GLU A 194 14.01 -4.39 -6.22
N TYR A 195 12.86 -4.45 -5.55
CA TYR A 195 12.17 -5.73 -5.31
C TYR A 195 11.83 -6.44 -6.64
N PHE A 196 11.24 -5.77 -7.63
CA PHE A 196 10.89 -6.47 -8.89
C PHE A 196 12.04 -6.64 -9.87
N SER A 197 13.17 -5.95 -9.66
CA SER A 197 14.36 -6.02 -10.51
C SER A 197 15.46 -6.95 -9.96
N SER A 198 15.27 -7.51 -8.77
CA SER A 198 16.22 -8.41 -8.12
C SER A 198 15.57 -9.70 -7.60
N ASN A 199 16.40 -10.72 -7.34
CA ASN A 199 15.99 -11.99 -6.71
C ASN A 199 16.38 -12.05 -5.22
N ILE A 200 16.68 -10.90 -4.62
CA ILE A 200 17.09 -10.81 -3.22
C ILE A 200 15.91 -11.19 -2.31
N HIS A 201 16.24 -11.88 -1.21
CA HIS A 201 15.32 -12.11 -0.10
C HIS A 201 15.60 -11.11 1.00
N TYR A 202 14.55 -10.66 1.68
CA TYR A 202 14.61 -9.54 2.61
C TYR A 202 14.15 -9.93 4.01
N PRO A 203 14.68 -9.29 5.06
CA PRO A 203 14.04 -9.31 6.37
C PRO A 203 12.63 -8.70 6.31
N VAL A 204 11.80 -9.03 7.31
CA VAL A 204 10.40 -8.58 7.41
C VAL A 204 10.19 -7.80 8.71
N ILE A 205 9.64 -6.59 8.59
CA ILE A 205 9.14 -5.81 9.71
C ILE A 205 7.62 -5.83 9.68
N TYR A 206 7.00 -6.34 10.74
CA TYR A 206 5.56 -6.25 10.95
C TYR A 206 5.24 -4.95 11.70
N LEU A 207 4.45 -4.08 11.09
CA LEU A 207 4.02 -2.80 11.67
C LEU A 207 2.55 -2.85 12.08
N LEU A 208 2.30 -2.70 13.37
CA LEU A 208 0.98 -2.83 13.98
C LEU A 208 0.40 -1.43 14.24
N HIS A 209 -0.81 -1.18 13.76
CA HIS A 209 -1.49 0.08 14.00
C HIS A 209 -2.16 0.14 15.39
N GLY A 210 -2.42 1.35 15.86
CA GLY A 210 -3.18 1.66 17.07
C GLY A 210 -4.69 1.57 16.90
N ILE A 211 -5.43 1.80 17.97
CA ILE A 211 -6.89 1.76 17.96
C ILE A 211 -7.47 2.78 16.97
N GLY A 212 -8.46 2.34 16.18
CA GLY A 212 -9.11 3.10 15.10
C GLY A 212 -8.23 3.45 13.89
N GLY A 213 -7.00 2.94 13.86
CA GLY A 213 -6.24 2.78 12.63
C GLY A 213 -6.69 1.55 11.82
N THR A 214 -6.02 1.35 10.68
CA THR A 214 -6.20 0.21 9.78
C THR A 214 -4.84 -0.24 9.25
N HIS A 215 -4.82 -1.26 8.39
CA HIS A 215 -3.62 -1.69 7.68
C HIS A 215 -2.85 -0.55 6.99
N ALA A 216 -3.52 0.52 6.55
CA ALA A 216 -2.90 1.64 5.82
C ALA A 216 -2.29 2.72 6.73
N SER A 217 -2.58 2.75 8.04
CA SER A 217 -2.22 3.89 8.91
C SER A 217 -0.73 4.21 8.92
N TRP A 218 0.15 3.20 8.92
CA TRP A 218 1.60 3.43 8.84
C TRP A 218 2.04 4.08 7.53
N MET A 219 1.39 3.77 6.41
CA MET A 219 1.68 4.38 5.11
C MET A 219 1.09 5.78 5.01
N GLU A 220 -0.10 5.98 5.60
CA GLU A 220 -0.80 7.26 5.57
C GLU A 220 -0.11 8.32 6.44
N TYR A 221 0.29 7.94 7.66
CA TYR A 221 0.72 8.90 8.67
C TYR A 221 2.19 8.71 9.10
N GLY A 222 2.76 7.53 8.85
CA GLY A 222 4.02 7.07 9.44
C GLY A 222 5.30 7.41 8.69
N ASN A 223 5.25 8.11 7.54
CA ASN A 223 6.44 8.42 6.73
C ASN A 223 7.34 7.21 6.39
N VAL A 224 6.81 5.98 6.45
CA VAL A 224 7.65 4.77 6.57
C VAL A 224 8.49 4.51 5.34
N ALA A 225 7.86 4.52 4.16
CA ALA A 225 8.55 4.33 2.89
C ALA A 225 9.69 5.35 2.73
N ARG A 226 9.39 6.63 2.97
CA ARG A 226 10.35 7.73 2.91
C ARG A 226 11.56 7.48 3.81
N VAL A 227 11.33 7.30 5.12
CA VAL A 227 12.42 7.17 6.10
C VAL A 227 13.26 5.94 5.80
N MET A 228 12.63 4.81 5.47
CA MET A 228 13.34 3.59 5.08
C MET A 228 14.23 3.84 3.85
N ASN A 229 13.70 4.48 2.79
CA ASN A 229 14.47 4.74 1.58
C ASN A 229 15.66 5.67 1.85
N GLU A 230 15.46 6.73 2.64
CA GLU A 230 16.54 7.64 3.01
C GLU A 230 17.69 6.91 3.72
N LEU A 231 17.37 6.04 4.69
CA LEU A 231 18.37 5.28 5.44
C LEU A 231 19.07 4.22 4.56
N ILE A 232 18.34 3.57 3.65
CA ILE A 232 18.91 2.64 2.66
C ILE A 232 19.87 3.39 1.73
N MET A 233 19.46 4.54 1.20
CA MET A 233 20.30 5.36 0.30
C MET A 233 21.57 5.87 0.98
N LYS A 234 21.52 6.13 2.29
CA LYS A 234 22.71 6.48 3.11
C LYS A 234 23.57 5.26 3.47
N GLY A 235 23.09 4.04 3.22
CA GLY A 235 23.77 2.78 3.57
C GLY A 235 23.76 2.49 5.08
N GLU A 236 22.87 3.13 5.83
CA GLU A 236 22.76 2.99 7.29
C GLU A 236 22.02 1.70 7.68
N ILE A 237 21.01 1.32 6.89
CA ILE A 237 20.23 0.09 7.08
C ILE A 237 20.21 -0.79 5.82
N SER A 238 20.02 -2.09 6.00
CA SER A 238 19.68 -3.00 4.90
C SER A 238 18.21 -2.83 4.45
N PRO A 239 17.87 -3.05 3.17
CA PRO A 239 16.48 -3.05 2.71
C PRO A 239 15.63 -4.15 3.38
N ALA A 240 14.34 -3.88 3.59
CA ALA A 240 13.41 -4.81 4.22
C ALA A 240 12.02 -4.76 3.57
N ILE A 241 11.26 -5.84 3.72
CA ILE A 241 9.82 -5.86 3.47
C ILE A 241 9.12 -5.36 4.74
N ILE A 242 8.17 -4.44 4.59
CA ILE A 242 7.35 -3.96 5.71
C ILE A 242 5.91 -4.39 5.47
N VAL A 243 5.28 -5.01 6.45
CA VAL A 243 3.91 -5.52 6.36
C VAL A 243 3.07 -4.97 7.51
N SER A 244 1.88 -4.45 7.19
CA SER A 244 0.96 -3.87 8.17
C SER A 244 -0.43 -4.48 7.97
N PRO A 245 -0.87 -5.46 8.80
CA PRO A 245 -2.23 -5.99 8.74
C PRO A 245 -3.24 -5.11 9.48
N ASP A 246 -4.51 -5.28 9.15
CA ASP A 246 -5.62 -4.74 9.92
C ASP A 246 -5.80 -5.56 11.21
N GLY A 247 -5.49 -4.92 12.34
CA GLY A 247 -5.59 -5.46 13.69
C GLY A 247 -6.95 -5.24 14.36
N TYR A 248 -7.87 -4.52 13.71
CA TYR A 248 -9.16 -4.15 14.29
C TYR A 248 -8.98 -3.53 15.70
N GLN A 249 -9.91 -3.79 16.63
CA GLN A 249 -9.72 -3.54 18.06
C GLN A 249 -9.45 -4.86 18.81
N SER A 250 -8.48 -5.65 18.35
CA SER A 250 -8.16 -6.95 18.95
C SER A 250 -7.03 -6.89 20.00
N TYR A 251 -6.30 -5.78 20.08
CA TYR A 251 -5.01 -5.69 20.79
C TYR A 251 -4.00 -6.76 20.34
N TYR A 252 -4.20 -7.31 19.14
CA TYR A 252 -3.40 -8.41 18.56
C TYR A 252 -3.37 -9.66 19.44
N CYS A 253 -4.40 -9.84 20.26
CA CYS A 253 -4.56 -10.95 21.19
C CYS A 253 -5.70 -11.85 20.75
N ASN A 254 -5.72 -13.07 21.26
CA ASN A 254 -6.96 -13.83 21.34
C ASN A 254 -7.88 -13.16 22.38
N SER A 255 -9.16 -13.00 22.09
CA SER A 255 -10.14 -12.50 23.06
C SER A 255 -10.39 -13.54 24.16
N TYR A 256 -10.71 -13.07 25.36
CA TYR A 256 -10.98 -13.91 26.53
C TYR A 256 -12.05 -14.98 26.26
N ASP A 257 -13.11 -14.63 25.53
CA ASP A 257 -14.20 -15.53 25.17
C ASP A 257 -13.89 -16.44 23.96
N GLY A 258 -12.72 -16.28 23.33
CA GLY A 258 -12.29 -17.02 22.15
C GLY A 258 -13.01 -16.65 20.85
N SER A 259 -13.87 -15.62 20.85
CA SER A 259 -14.61 -15.19 19.65
C SER A 259 -13.72 -14.58 18.57
N VAL A 260 -12.61 -13.95 18.96
CA VAL A 260 -11.61 -13.38 18.04
C VAL A 260 -10.25 -13.96 18.39
N ARG A 261 -9.69 -14.78 17.50
CA ARG A 261 -8.40 -15.46 17.71
C ARG A 261 -7.28 -14.79 16.91
N TYR A 262 -7.03 -13.51 17.17
CA TYR A 262 -6.13 -12.71 16.35
C TYR A 262 -4.66 -13.11 16.49
N GLU A 263 -4.20 -13.42 17.70
CA GLU A 263 -2.82 -13.88 17.95
C GLU A 263 -2.52 -15.16 17.17
N ASP A 264 -3.46 -16.12 17.18
CA ASP A 264 -3.35 -17.36 16.45
C ASP A 264 -3.33 -17.13 14.94
N PHE A 265 -4.24 -16.28 14.43
CA PHE A 265 -4.25 -15.87 13.02
C PHE A 265 -2.90 -15.26 12.62
N PHE A 266 -2.40 -14.31 13.40
CA PHE A 266 -1.21 -13.57 13.06
C PHE A 266 0.01 -14.50 13.00
N THR A 267 0.19 -15.34 14.02
CA THR A 267 1.37 -16.21 14.15
C THR A 267 1.31 -17.45 13.26
N SER A 268 0.13 -18.04 13.06
CA SER A 268 -0.02 -19.34 12.38
C SER A 268 -0.51 -19.27 10.94
N GLU A 269 -1.17 -18.17 10.53
CA GLU A 269 -1.66 -18.02 9.14
C GLU A 269 -1.01 -16.83 8.41
N PHE A 270 -0.96 -15.67 9.08
CA PHE A 270 -0.53 -14.43 8.41
C PHE A 270 0.95 -14.46 8.06
N ILE A 271 1.83 -14.81 9.00
CA ILE A 271 3.28 -14.89 8.77
C ILE A 271 3.59 -15.88 7.63
N ASP A 272 2.98 -17.06 7.63
CA ASP A 272 3.16 -18.06 6.57
C ASP A 272 2.68 -17.55 5.21
N THR A 273 1.56 -16.83 5.19
CA THR A 273 1.05 -16.22 3.96
C THR A 273 2.00 -15.16 3.42
N ILE A 274 2.58 -14.32 4.29
CA ILE A 274 3.59 -13.33 3.90
C ILE A 274 4.84 -14.04 3.35
N ASN A 275 5.31 -15.09 4.02
CA ASN A 275 6.44 -15.89 3.59
C ASN A 275 6.24 -16.58 2.23
N ALA A 276 5.00 -16.96 1.91
CA ALA A 276 4.66 -17.58 0.64
C ALA A 276 4.54 -16.56 -0.50
N ARG A 277 4.04 -15.35 -0.22
CA ARG A 277 3.78 -14.31 -1.23
C ARG A 277 4.98 -13.43 -1.53
N TYR A 278 5.84 -13.21 -0.54
CA TYR A 278 6.99 -12.32 -0.65
C TYR A 278 8.30 -13.08 -0.43
N ARG A 279 9.39 -12.55 -1.00
CA ARG A 279 10.74 -13.11 -0.81
C ARG A 279 11.29 -12.73 0.57
N ALA A 280 10.65 -13.25 1.61
CA ALA A 280 11.07 -13.10 2.99
C ALA A 280 12.20 -14.09 3.33
N ILE A 281 13.18 -13.64 4.12
CA ILE A 281 14.15 -14.53 4.77
C ILE A 281 13.43 -15.23 5.91
N ARG A 282 13.23 -16.54 5.79
CA ARG A 282 12.44 -17.34 6.74
C ARG A 282 13.26 -17.79 7.95
N ASP A 283 13.73 -16.80 8.70
CA ASP A 283 14.54 -16.99 9.90
C ASP A 283 14.18 -15.92 10.94
N ARG A 284 14.03 -16.33 12.22
CA ARG A 284 13.64 -15.42 13.31
C ARG A 284 14.55 -14.19 13.45
N THR A 285 15.85 -14.31 13.13
CA THR A 285 16.79 -13.19 13.21
C THR A 285 16.52 -12.10 12.18
N HIS A 286 15.59 -12.35 11.26
CA HIS A 286 15.15 -11.45 10.19
C HIS A 286 13.67 -11.06 10.32
N TYR A 287 13.01 -11.43 11.41
CA TYR A 287 11.66 -10.98 11.75
C TYR A 287 11.68 -10.00 12.91
N TYR A 288 11.10 -8.84 12.64
CA TYR A 288 10.99 -7.74 13.57
C TYR A 288 9.53 -7.30 13.67
N ILE A 289 9.13 -6.79 14.83
CA ILE A 289 7.77 -6.32 15.05
C ILE A 289 7.79 -4.95 15.72
N CYS A 290 6.93 -4.06 15.28
CA CYS A 290 6.82 -2.72 15.81
C CYS A 290 5.37 -2.27 15.77
N GLY A 291 4.97 -1.41 16.71
CA GLY A 291 3.63 -0.84 16.68
C GLY A 291 3.48 0.39 17.54
N PHE A 292 2.44 1.17 17.28
CA PHE A 292 2.09 2.35 18.07
C PHE A 292 0.82 2.11 18.91
N SER A 293 0.74 2.66 20.12
CA SER A 293 -0.47 2.59 20.96
C SER A 293 -0.93 1.14 21.20
N MET A 294 -2.16 0.77 20.81
CA MET A 294 -2.65 -0.62 20.79
C MET A 294 -1.70 -1.57 20.02
N GLY A 295 -1.14 -1.13 18.90
CA GLY A 295 -0.13 -1.89 18.16
C GLY A 295 1.19 -2.01 18.92
N GLY A 296 1.55 -1.02 19.76
CA GLY A 296 2.72 -1.11 20.64
C GLY A 296 2.54 -2.16 21.73
N PHE A 297 1.32 -2.25 22.29
CA PHE A 297 0.95 -3.35 23.19
C PHE A 297 1.06 -4.69 22.46
N GLY A 298 0.41 -4.82 21.30
CA GLY A 298 0.41 -6.05 20.52
C GLY A 298 1.80 -6.50 20.07
N ALA A 299 2.65 -5.57 19.65
CA ALA A 299 4.01 -5.87 19.23
C ALA A 299 4.81 -6.47 20.38
N LEU A 300 4.67 -5.88 21.57
CA LEU A 300 5.37 -6.33 22.76
C LEU A 300 4.86 -7.70 23.24
N THR A 301 3.55 -7.89 23.35
CA THR A 301 2.97 -9.18 23.80
C THR A 301 3.32 -10.31 22.84
N LEU A 302 3.18 -10.09 21.53
CA LEU A 302 3.55 -11.08 20.51
C LEU A 302 5.04 -11.40 20.57
N ALA A 303 5.92 -10.41 20.69
CA ALA A 303 7.35 -10.64 20.71
C ALA A 303 7.85 -11.34 21.98
N LEU A 304 7.20 -11.12 23.12
CA LEU A 304 7.51 -11.79 24.38
C LEU A 304 7.02 -13.24 24.39
N ARG A 305 5.79 -13.48 23.90
CA ARG A 305 5.18 -14.83 23.87
C ARG A 305 5.73 -15.71 22.75
N HIS A 306 6.11 -15.11 21.63
CA HIS A 306 6.62 -15.79 20.43
C HIS A 306 8.06 -15.38 20.16
N SER A 307 8.92 -15.49 21.19
CA SER A 307 10.35 -15.18 21.09
C SER A 307 11.12 -16.15 20.17
N ASP A 308 10.49 -17.27 19.79
CA ASP A 308 10.92 -18.17 18.73
C ASP A 308 10.69 -17.60 17.33
N VAL A 309 9.75 -16.67 17.16
CA VAL A 309 9.41 -16.02 15.88
C VAL A 309 10.12 -14.68 15.71
N PHE A 310 10.08 -13.81 16.71
CA PHE A 310 10.64 -12.45 16.62
C PHE A 310 11.99 -12.33 17.30
N SER A 311 12.94 -11.65 16.66
CA SER A 311 14.26 -11.37 17.24
C SER A 311 14.39 -9.96 17.82
N ALA A 312 13.52 -9.04 17.39
CA ALA A 312 13.47 -7.69 17.96
C ALA A 312 12.07 -7.10 17.90
N CYS A 313 11.75 -6.28 18.90
CA CYS A 313 10.51 -5.55 19.03
C CYS A 313 10.77 -4.07 19.34
N ALA A 314 10.02 -3.17 18.71
CA ALA A 314 9.96 -1.76 19.07
C ALA A 314 8.52 -1.35 19.39
N ALA A 315 8.24 -0.99 20.64
CA ALA A 315 6.91 -0.57 21.07
C ALA A 315 6.88 0.96 21.26
N LEU A 316 6.10 1.64 20.42
CA LEU A 316 5.97 3.09 20.42
C LEU A 316 4.70 3.48 21.18
N SER A 317 4.84 4.27 22.24
CA SER A 317 3.74 4.70 23.10
C SER A 317 2.77 3.56 23.43
N ALA A 318 3.30 2.41 23.89
CA ALA A 318 2.50 1.20 24.05
C ALA A 318 1.29 1.46 24.96
N SER A 319 0.10 1.03 24.51
CA SER A 319 -1.17 1.15 25.25
C SER A 319 -1.20 0.16 26.41
N ILE A 320 -0.34 0.42 27.39
CA ILE A 320 -0.17 -0.33 28.62
C ILE A 320 -0.58 0.62 29.74
N LYS A 321 -1.35 0.11 30.70
CA LYS A 321 -1.66 0.82 31.93
C LYS A 321 -1.30 -0.06 33.11
N ILE A 322 -0.86 0.59 34.17
CA ILE A 322 -0.62 -0.07 35.46
C ILE A 322 -1.95 -0.34 36.16
N ASP A 323 -2.00 -1.36 37.02
CA ASP A 323 -3.23 -1.81 37.68
C ASP A 323 -4.04 -0.67 38.28
N ARG A 324 -3.39 0.30 38.93
CA ARG A 324 -4.12 1.44 39.55
C ARG A 324 -4.89 2.28 38.52
N GLU A 325 -4.35 2.43 37.31
CA GLU A 325 -5.00 3.18 36.24
C GLU A 325 -6.18 2.36 35.68
N TYR A 326 -5.95 1.09 35.37
CA TYR A 326 -7.00 0.21 34.87
C TYR A 326 -8.14 -0.02 35.86
N ALA A 327 -7.87 -0.07 37.17
CA ALA A 327 -8.88 -0.23 38.21
C ALA A 327 -9.88 0.92 38.21
N THR A 328 -9.45 2.10 37.76
CA THR A 328 -10.25 3.34 37.72
C THR A 328 -10.70 3.73 36.32
N GLU A 329 -10.35 2.95 35.29
CA GLU A 329 -10.71 3.24 33.90
C GLU A 329 -12.24 3.31 33.76
N GLY A 330 -12.73 4.36 33.11
CA GLY A 330 -14.14 4.50 32.86
C GLY A 330 -14.43 5.54 31.78
N PRO A 331 -15.71 5.66 31.36
CA PRO A 331 -16.90 4.97 31.88
C PRO A 331 -16.91 3.43 31.74
N GLN A 332 -17.72 2.71 32.54
CA GLN A 332 -17.72 1.23 32.57
C GLN A 332 -18.04 0.60 31.22
N ASN A 333 -18.95 1.20 30.44
CA ASN A 333 -19.27 0.72 29.09
C ASN A 333 -18.05 0.78 28.15
N GLU A 334 -17.16 1.77 28.32
CA GLU A 334 -15.90 1.85 27.58
C GLU A 334 -14.94 0.75 27.99
N TRP A 335 -14.85 0.48 29.30
CA TRP A 335 -14.09 -0.66 29.81
C TRP A 335 -14.60 -1.96 29.21
N ASP A 336 -15.89 -2.24 29.31
CA ASP A 336 -16.50 -3.48 28.83
C ASP A 336 -16.30 -3.65 27.32
N TYR A 337 -16.44 -2.57 26.55
CA TYR A 337 -16.29 -2.57 25.10
C TYR A 337 -14.84 -2.84 24.65
N GLN A 338 -13.88 -2.15 25.27
CA GLN A 338 -12.47 -2.17 24.87
C GLN A 338 -11.68 -3.27 25.60
N TRP A 339 -11.59 -3.17 26.93
CA TRP A 339 -10.68 -3.99 27.74
C TRP A 339 -11.34 -5.29 28.21
N GLY A 340 -12.55 -5.20 28.76
CA GLY A 340 -13.31 -6.31 29.31
C GLY A 340 -13.57 -7.40 28.26
N ARG A 341 -13.95 -7.01 27.05
CA ARG A 341 -14.15 -7.93 25.92
C ARG A 341 -12.89 -8.70 25.52
N ILE A 342 -11.72 -8.07 25.58
CA ILE A 342 -10.47 -8.67 25.11
C ILE A 342 -9.82 -9.49 26.22
N PHE A 343 -9.76 -8.95 27.44
CA PHE A 343 -8.97 -9.50 28.54
C PHE A 343 -9.82 -10.13 29.67
N GLY A 344 -11.14 -10.09 29.55
CA GLY A 344 -12.09 -10.53 30.58
C GLY A 344 -12.41 -9.41 31.58
N GLY A 345 -13.36 -9.69 32.48
CA GLY A 345 -13.81 -8.70 33.48
C GLY A 345 -14.86 -7.71 32.96
N ILE A 346 -15.69 -8.13 32.00
CA ILE A 346 -16.90 -7.39 31.62
C ILE A 346 -17.82 -7.29 32.85
N GLY A 347 -18.28 -6.08 33.16
CA GLY A 347 -19.11 -5.79 34.32
C GLY A 347 -18.36 -5.71 35.65
N GLU A 348 -17.05 -5.94 35.65
CA GLU A 348 -16.21 -5.89 36.86
C GLU A 348 -15.60 -4.50 37.08
N TYR A 349 -15.31 -4.19 38.36
CA TYR A 349 -14.80 -2.90 38.82
C TYR A 349 -13.56 -3.06 39.69
N GLY A 350 -12.70 -2.02 39.71
CA GLY A 350 -11.53 -2.02 40.59
C GLY A 350 -10.59 -3.19 40.31
N SER A 351 -10.19 -3.91 41.36
CA SER A 351 -9.28 -5.05 41.25
C SER A 351 -9.88 -6.29 40.58
N GLU A 352 -11.22 -6.44 40.56
CA GLU A 352 -11.89 -7.60 39.97
C GLU A 352 -11.72 -7.68 38.45
N ARG A 353 -11.31 -6.56 37.83
CA ARG A 353 -10.94 -6.49 36.42
C ARG A 353 -9.70 -7.31 36.06
N PHE A 354 -8.81 -7.57 37.02
CA PHE A 354 -7.52 -8.23 36.78
C PHE A 354 -7.63 -9.75 36.83
N THR A 355 -8.37 -10.32 35.87
CA THR A 355 -8.55 -11.77 35.76
C THR A 355 -7.23 -12.51 35.52
N SER A 356 -7.21 -13.82 35.76
CA SER A 356 -6.06 -14.65 35.40
C SER A 356 -5.71 -14.60 33.91
N TYR A 357 -6.68 -14.29 33.04
CA TYR A 357 -6.43 -14.11 31.62
C TYR A 357 -5.78 -12.76 31.32
N TYR A 358 -6.26 -11.68 31.92
CA TYR A 358 -5.63 -10.37 31.85
C TYR A 358 -4.14 -10.46 32.22
N ARG A 359 -3.82 -11.10 33.36
CA ARG A 359 -2.43 -11.28 33.84
C ARG A 359 -1.55 -12.06 32.87
N LYS A 360 -2.12 -12.95 32.06
CA LYS A 360 -1.35 -13.64 31.02
C LYS A 360 -1.00 -12.69 29.89
N CYS A 361 -1.91 -11.77 29.54
CA CYS A 361 -1.77 -10.87 28.40
C CYS A 361 -1.04 -9.57 28.73
N ASP A 362 -1.00 -9.16 29.98
CA ASP A 362 -0.32 -7.94 30.40
C ASP A 362 1.20 -8.05 30.21
N PRO A 363 1.84 -7.12 29.47
CA PRO A 363 3.29 -7.16 29.24
C PRO A 363 4.13 -7.11 30.52
N GLU A 364 3.70 -6.37 31.54
CA GLU A 364 4.45 -6.28 32.79
C GLU A 364 4.43 -7.63 33.54
N ASP A 365 3.27 -8.29 33.59
CA ASP A 365 3.11 -9.62 34.18
C ASP A 365 3.83 -10.71 33.37
N ILE A 366 3.88 -10.62 32.04
CA ILE A 366 4.72 -11.49 31.20
C ILE A 366 6.20 -11.31 31.59
N VAL A 367 6.70 -10.07 31.64
CA VAL A 367 8.10 -9.79 32.02
C VAL A 367 8.40 -10.30 33.43
N LYS A 368 7.48 -10.14 34.38
CA LYS A 368 7.62 -10.64 35.75
C LYS A 368 7.64 -12.16 35.82
N SER A 369 6.87 -12.87 34.98
CA SER A 369 6.78 -14.33 35.01
C SER A 369 7.90 -15.04 34.26
N GLU A 370 8.36 -14.47 33.13
CA GLU A 370 9.37 -15.08 32.27
C GLU A 370 10.79 -15.10 32.87
N SER A 371 11.59 -16.07 32.40
CA SER A 371 13.00 -16.18 32.78
C SER A 371 13.84 -15.10 32.08
N ARG A 372 14.96 -14.70 32.68
CA ARG A 372 15.89 -13.75 32.05
C ARG A 372 16.37 -14.28 30.70
N CYS A 373 16.71 -15.56 30.62
CA CYS A 373 17.21 -16.18 29.39
C CYS A 373 16.18 -16.12 28.25
N ASP A 374 14.89 -16.28 28.57
CA ASP A 374 13.82 -16.22 27.57
C ASP A 374 13.58 -14.78 27.11
N LEU A 375 13.62 -13.81 28.03
CA LEU A 375 13.52 -12.38 27.70
C LEU A 375 14.69 -11.88 26.84
N GLU A 376 15.91 -12.39 27.04
CA GLU A 376 17.09 -12.01 26.24
C GLU A 376 17.03 -12.50 24.78
N ARG A 377 16.11 -13.41 24.44
CA ARG A 377 15.94 -13.90 23.06
C ARG A 377 15.44 -12.81 22.12
N THR A 378 14.73 -11.81 22.64
CA THR A 378 14.12 -10.73 21.85
C THR A 378 14.70 -9.40 22.30
N ARG A 379 15.33 -8.66 21.38
CA ARG A 379 15.80 -7.30 21.68
C ARG A 379 14.60 -6.35 21.77
N ILE A 380 14.46 -5.60 22.86
CA ILE A 380 13.32 -4.71 23.07
C ILE A 380 13.76 -3.24 23.01
N MET A 381 13.02 -2.45 22.23
CA MET A 381 13.03 -0.99 22.29
C MET A 381 11.66 -0.47 22.71
N LEU A 382 11.66 0.45 23.66
CA LEU A 382 10.47 1.18 24.12
C LEU A 382 10.68 2.67 23.80
N THR A 383 9.70 3.28 23.16
CA THR A 383 9.74 4.72 22.88
C THR A 383 8.46 5.41 23.32
N ILE A 384 8.54 6.65 23.77
CA ILE A 384 7.38 7.39 24.29
C ILE A 384 7.55 8.90 24.06
N GLY A 385 6.45 9.62 23.95
CA GLY A 385 6.43 11.09 24.00
C GLY A 385 6.58 11.60 25.43
N ASP A 386 7.31 12.70 25.63
CA ASP A 386 7.48 13.36 26.93
C ASP A 386 6.19 13.97 27.51
N SER A 387 5.17 14.15 26.67
CA SER A 387 3.82 14.58 27.08
C SER A 387 2.75 13.52 26.81
N ASP A 388 3.15 12.28 26.51
CA ASP A 388 2.23 11.17 26.29
C ASP A 388 1.59 10.75 27.63
N ARG A 389 0.26 10.62 27.63
CA ARG A 389 -0.54 10.19 28.79
C ARG A 389 -0.19 8.79 29.31
N LEU A 390 0.56 7.99 28.54
CA LEU A 390 0.97 6.63 28.89
C LEU A 390 2.41 6.53 29.41
N ILE A 391 3.10 7.67 29.63
CA ILE A 391 4.52 7.68 29.98
C ILE A 391 4.82 6.96 31.30
N ASP A 392 4.02 7.19 32.34
CA ASP A 392 4.22 6.58 33.66
C ASP A 392 4.13 5.05 33.57
N SER A 393 3.09 4.54 32.90
CA SER A 393 2.89 3.10 32.69
C SER A 393 4.00 2.46 31.86
N ASN A 394 4.51 3.13 30.83
CA ASN A 394 5.66 2.64 30.05
C ASN A 394 6.98 2.68 30.86
N MET A 395 7.13 3.66 31.77
CA MET A 395 8.27 3.71 32.69
C MET A 395 8.23 2.58 33.73
N GLU A 396 7.05 2.21 34.23
CA GLU A 396 6.90 1.06 35.13
C GLU A 396 7.25 -0.25 34.42
N LEU A 397 6.80 -0.46 33.18
CA LEU A 397 7.22 -1.60 32.36
C LEU A 397 8.74 -1.64 32.18
N LYS A 398 9.38 -0.52 31.83
CA LYS A 398 10.85 -0.45 31.74
C LYS A 398 11.51 -0.83 33.07
N SER A 399 10.94 -0.41 34.19
CA SER A 399 11.42 -0.80 35.52
C SER A 399 11.31 -2.31 35.75
N ALA A 400 10.24 -2.96 35.27
CA ALA A 400 10.09 -4.42 35.34
C ALA A 400 11.20 -5.16 34.59
N PHE A 401 11.55 -4.72 33.37
CA PHE A 401 12.69 -5.28 32.63
C PHE A 401 14.02 -5.07 33.36
N ASN A 402 14.27 -3.87 33.89
CA ASN A 402 15.49 -3.57 34.64
C ASN A 402 15.64 -4.46 35.88
N LYS A 403 14.55 -4.76 36.59
CA LYS A 403 14.55 -5.69 37.75
C LYS A 403 14.91 -7.12 37.35
N LYS A 404 14.69 -7.51 36.09
CA LYS A 404 15.12 -8.79 35.51
C LYS A 404 16.55 -8.75 34.97
N GLY A 405 17.21 -7.59 35.02
CA GLY A 405 18.56 -7.40 34.48
C GLY A 405 18.60 -7.32 32.95
N ILE A 406 17.47 -6.99 32.31
CA ILE A 406 17.37 -6.78 30.86
C ILE A 406 17.52 -5.29 30.57
N ASP A 407 18.50 -4.94 29.74
CA ASP A 407 18.69 -3.57 29.27
C ASP A 407 17.83 -3.32 28.03
N VAL A 408 16.73 -2.61 28.21
CA VAL A 408 15.81 -2.23 27.11
C VAL A 408 16.25 -0.89 26.52
N ALA A 409 16.30 -0.82 25.19
CA ALA A 409 16.55 0.46 24.52
C ALA A 409 15.38 1.41 24.82
N TRP A 410 15.66 2.55 25.45
CA TRP A 410 14.64 3.50 25.90
C TRP A 410 14.86 4.86 25.28
N GLN A 411 13.86 5.37 24.56
CA GLN A 411 13.95 6.66 23.88
C GLN A 411 12.72 7.51 24.16
N VAL A 412 12.94 8.74 24.61
CA VAL A 412 11.88 9.73 24.86
C VAL A 412 11.99 10.83 23.81
N TYR A 413 10.87 11.17 23.20
CA TYR A 413 10.78 12.19 22.17
C TYR A 413 9.88 13.33 22.61
N SER A 414 10.08 14.53 22.05
CA SER A 414 9.13 15.62 22.26
C SER A 414 7.81 15.33 21.55
N GLY A 415 6.69 15.47 22.26
CA GLY A 415 5.35 15.25 21.69
C GLY A 415 4.48 14.38 22.58
N GLY A 416 3.23 14.17 22.14
CA GLY A 416 2.23 13.42 22.88
C GLY A 416 1.98 12.05 22.25
N HIS A 417 0.72 11.64 22.28
CA HIS A 417 0.25 10.37 21.71
C HIS A 417 -0.13 10.56 20.23
N ASP A 418 0.84 10.83 19.37
CA ASP A 418 0.64 11.28 17.98
C ASP A 418 1.76 10.83 17.01
N PHE A 419 1.50 10.95 15.70
CA PHE A 419 2.51 10.59 14.68
C PHE A 419 3.67 11.59 14.59
N ASP A 420 3.56 12.80 15.12
CA ASP A 420 4.74 13.67 15.21
C ASP A 420 5.78 13.05 16.14
N CYS A 421 5.35 12.44 17.25
CA CYS A 421 6.21 11.65 18.12
C CYS A 421 6.70 10.37 17.43
N TRP A 422 5.79 9.55 16.88
CA TRP A 422 6.17 8.26 16.29
C TRP A 422 7.07 8.39 15.06
N ASN A 423 6.88 9.42 14.24
CA ASN A 423 7.74 9.70 13.08
C ASN A 423 9.16 10.11 13.49
N LYS A 424 9.33 10.78 14.64
CA LYS A 424 10.68 11.06 15.20
C LYS A 424 11.38 9.80 15.70
N ALA A 425 10.61 8.82 16.18
CA ALA A 425 11.14 7.53 16.64
C ALA A 425 11.57 6.61 15.49
N LEU A 426 10.87 6.68 14.36
CA LEU A 426 11.00 5.71 13.28
C LEU A 426 12.43 5.50 12.73
N PRO A 427 13.28 6.53 12.51
CA PRO A 427 14.64 6.30 12.03
C PRO A 427 15.47 5.42 12.96
N ASN A 428 15.31 5.61 14.27
CA ASN A 428 15.99 4.81 15.29
C ASN A 428 15.39 3.41 15.38
N VAL A 429 14.07 3.25 15.21
CA VAL A 429 13.40 1.95 15.12
C VAL A 429 13.96 1.11 13.97
N LEU A 430 14.00 1.69 12.77
CA LEU A 430 14.51 0.98 11.59
C LEU A 430 15.99 0.62 11.74
N SER A 431 16.79 1.53 12.29
CA SER A 431 18.20 1.27 12.58
C SER A 431 18.38 0.18 13.65
N PHE A 432 17.56 0.18 14.69
CA PHE A 432 17.57 -0.86 15.72
C PHE A 432 17.30 -2.26 15.15
N PHE A 433 16.51 -2.37 14.08
CA PHE A 433 16.27 -3.63 13.39
C PHE A 433 17.34 -4.01 12.37
N LEU A 434 17.78 -3.05 11.55
CA LEU A 434 18.43 -3.33 10.25
C LEU A 434 19.85 -2.74 10.09
N ALA A 435 20.44 -2.14 11.13
CA ALA A 435 21.73 -1.47 11.01
C ALA A 435 22.86 -2.40 10.53
N ASN A 436 23.68 -1.89 9.59
CA ASN A 436 24.80 -2.63 8.98
C ASN A 436 26.11 -2.59 9.82
N GLY A 437 26.02 -2.41 11.14
CA GLY A 437 27.18 -2.29 12.04
C GLY A 437 27.93 -0.95 11.98
N LYS A 438 27.46 0.03 11.19
CA LYS A 438 27.91 1.44 11.23
C LYS A 438 26.99 2.26 12.14
N THR A 439 27.00 1.99 13.44
CA THR A 439 26.16 2.71 14.41
C THR A 439 26.98 3.73 15.19
N ASP A 440 27.45 4.79 14.53
CA ASP A 440 27.72 6.03 15.26
C ASP A 440 26.36 6.71 15.42
N GLY A 441 25.84 6.72 16.66
CA GLY A 441 24.46 7.07 16.99
C GLY A 441 23.90 8.20 16.14
N ILE A 442 22.87 7.88 15.35
CA ILE A 442 22.12 8.86 14.56
C ILE A 442 21.60 9.90 15.55
N LYS A 443 22.23 11.08 15.58
CA LYS A 443 21.72 12.21 16.33
C LYS A 443 20.39 12.57 15.67
N SER A 444 19.32 12.56 16.46
CA SER A 444 17.93 12.88 16.07
C SER A 444 17.77 14.20 15.30
N ASN A 445 18.80 15.05 15.26
CA ASN A 445 18.76 16.39 14.70
C ASN A 445 18.90 16.46 13.17
N ASP A 446 19.35 15.40 12.49
CA ASP A 446 19.55 15.44 11.01
C ASP A 446 18.38 14.88 10.19
N VAL A 447 17.41 14.21 10.81
CA VAL A 447 16.16 13.79 10.14
C VAL A 447 15.00 14.76 10.43
N SER A 448 15.23 15.75 11.32
CA SER A 448 14.18 16.61 11.89
C SER A 448 14.18 18.05 11.40
N LYS A 449 14.59 18.35 10.16
CA LYS A 449 14.13 19.59 9.52
C LYS A 449 12.78 19.28 8.90
N GLY A 450 11.72 19.54 9.67
CA GLY A 450 10.32 19.41 9.23
C GLY A 450 10.20 19.86 7.78
N SER A 451 9.87 18.90 6.93
CA SER A 451 9.75 19.13 5.50
C SER A 451 8.44 19.88 5.34
N ARG A 452 8.51 21.22 5.21
CA ARG A 452 7.36 21.99 4.75
C ARG A 452 6.76 21.28 3.54
N ALA A 453 5.43 21.17 3.49
CA ALA A 453 4.67 20.66 2.36
C ALA A 453 5.38 21.04 1.05
N SER A 454 5.84 20.05 0.31
CA SER A 454 6.62 20.33 -0.90
C SER A 454 5.68 20.96 -1.92
N LYS A 455 6.10 22.10 -2.48
CA LYS A 455 5.33 22.82 -3.49
C LYS A 455 5.91 22.59 -4.87
N THR A 456 5.05 22.26 -5.82
CA THR A 456 5.40 22.14 -7.24
C THR A 456 4.50 23.07 -8.05
N SER A 457 4.97 23.55 -9.20
CA SER A 457 4.14 24.31 -10.12
C SER A 457 3.85 23.48 -11.36
N ILE A 458 2.57 23.43 -11.76
CA ILE A 458 2.10 22.75 -12.98
C ILE A 458 1.22 23.77 -13.71
N ASP A 459 1.64 24.20 -14.90
CA ASP A 459 0.92 25.16 -15.77
C ASP A 459 0.41 26.43 -15.07
N GLY A 460 1.21 26.96 -14.15
CA GLY A 460 0.89 28.16 -13.38
C GLY A 460 -0.06 27.92 -12.20
N CYS A 461 -0.47 26.67 -11.96
CA CYS A 461 -1.08 26.22 -10.72
C CYS A 461 0.01 25.89 -9.69
N THR A 462 -0.33 25.99 -8.40
CA THR A 462 0.56 25.60 -7.29
C THR A 462 -0.01 24.37 -6.60
N VAL A 463 0.76 23.29 -6.57
CA VAL A 463 0.38 22.02 -5.94
C VAL A 463 1.16 21.86 -4.65
N TYR A 464 0.45 21.79 -3.52
CA TYR A 464 0.98 21.50 -2.20
C TYR A 464 0.77 20.01 -1.91
N LYS A 465 1.88 19.28 -1.82
CA LYS A 465 1.87 17.85 -1.53
C LYS A 465 1.94 17.61 -0.02
N PRO A 466 1.31 16.54 0.49
CA PRO A 466 1.57 16.05 1.85
C PRO A 466 3.08 15.88 2.08
N GLU A 467 3.53 16.11 3.31
CA GLU A 467 4.95 15.94 3.69
C GLU A 467 5.45 14.52 3.36
N GLU A 468 4.57 13.53 3.57
CA GLU A 468 4.78 12.11 3.40
C GLU A 468 4.99 11.70 1.93
N ASN A 469 4.52 12.50 0.96
CA ASN A 469 4.56 12.14 -0.45
C ASN A 469 5.97 12.26 -1.08
N THR A 470 6.85 13.11 -0.53
CA THR A 470 8.09 13.54 -1.20
C THR A 470 9.02 12.40 -1.65
N LEU A 471 8.95 11.24 -1.00
CA LEU A 471 9.77 10.06 -1.30
C LEU A 471 8.93 8.77 -1.33
N SER A 472 7.71 8.88 -1.83
CA SER A 472 6.73 7.81 -1.92
C SER A 472 5.99 7.86 -3.26
N LYS A 473 5.52 6.70 -3.74
CA LYS A 473 4.60 6.61 -4.89
C LYS A 473 3.12 6.68 -4.48
N ARG A 474 2.83 7.00 -3.22
CA ARG A 474 1.46 7.05 -2.67
C ARG A 474 0.66 8.18 -3.32
N ALA A 475 -0.56 7.85 -3.71
CA ALA A 475 -1.53 8.81 -4.23
C ALA A 475 -2.53 9.24 -3.14
N TYR A 476 -2.83 10.54 -3.08
CA TYR A 476 -3.68 11.15 -2.06
C TYR A 476 -4.94 11.79 -2.65
N PRO A 477 -6.03 11.93 -1.88
CA PRO A 477 -7.16 12.77 -2.28
C PRO A 477 -6.71 14.21 -2.50
N VAL A 478 -7.45 14.97 -3.32
CA VAL A 478 -7.07 16.33 -3.75
C VAL A 478 -8.19 17.34 -3.53
N VAL A 479 -7.82 18.53 -3.03
CA VAL A 479 -8.72 19.69 -2.97
C VAL A 479 -8.20 20.76 -3.92
N TYR A 480 -8.97 21.05 -4.96
CA TYR A 480 -8.72 22.13 -5.91
C TYR A 480 -9.35 23.43 -5.39
N ILE A 481 -8.53 24.44 -5.19
CA ILE A 481 -8.94 25.76 -4.71
C ILE A 481 -8.82 26.74 -5.86
N VAL A 482 -9.96 27.20 -6.34
CA VAL A 482 -10.06 28.25 -7.36
C VAL A 482 -9.93 29.60 -6.68
N ASP A 483 -8.82 30.31 -6.92
CA ASP A 483 -8.53 31.59 -6.27
C ASP A 483 -7.98 32.64 -7.25
N ASN A 484 -8.36 33.90 -7.01
CA ASN A 484 -7.90 35.08 -7.72
C ASN A 484 -6.68 35.72 -7.02
N ASN A 485 -6.38 35.29 -5.78
CA ASN A 485 -5.44 35.96 -4.88
C ASN A 485 -4.13 35.19 -4.68
N ALA A 486 -3.43 34.91 -5.78
CA ALA A 486 -2.06 34.37 -5.80
C ALA A 486 -1.79 33.09 -4.95
N GLY A 487 -2.85 32.34 -4.57
CA GLY A 487 -2.74 31.05 -3.88
C GLY A 487 -2.53 31.10 -2.36
N GLU A 488 -2.74 32.25 -1.71
CA GLU A 488 -2.56 32.40 -0.25
C GLU A 488 -3.53 31.50 0.55
N TYR A 489 -4.80 31.42 0.14
CA TYR A 489 -5.79 30.58 0.82
C TYR A 489 -5.46 29.09 0.70
N ALA A 490 -4.91 28.67 -0.44
CA ALA A 490 -4.46 27.31 -0.64
C ALA A 490 -3.25 26.95 0.24
N ALA A 491 -2.33 27.91 0.46
CA ALA A 491 -1.21 27.71 1.37
C ALA A 491 -1.70 27.49 2.82
N GLN A 492 -2.64 28.31 3.29
CA GLN A 492 -3.23 28.18 4.63
C GLN A 492 -3.99 26.85 4.79
N MET A 493 -4.78 26.47 3.79
CA MET A 493 -5.46 25.17 3.74
C MET A 493 -4.45 24.00 3.79
N ALA A 494 -3.34 24.08 3.07
CA ALA A 494 -2.32 23.04 3.07
C ALA A 494 -1.61 22.90 4.43
N GLU A 495 -1.28 24.03 5.08
CA GLU A 495 -0.69 24.01 6.42
C GLU A 495 -1.64 23.41 7.46
N GLU A 496 -2.90 23.82 7.44
CA GLU A 496 -3.92 23.31 8.34
C GLU A 496 -4.24 21.83 8.08
N ALA A 497 -4.27 21.40 6.82
CA ALA A 497 -4.46 20.00 6.46
C ALA A 497 -3.34 19.12 7.01
N ASN A 498 -2.07 19.54 6.87
CA ASN A 498 -0.95 18.80 7.46
C ASN A 498 -1.01 18.76 8.99
N ARG A 499 -1.44 19.86 9.64
CA ARG A 499 -1.62 19.91 11.10
C ARG A 499 -2.72 18.95 11.58
N LEU A 500 -3.86 18.95 10.90
CA LEU A 500 -5.01 18.10 11.24
C LEU A 500 -4.74 16.62 10.95
N ALA A 501 -3.97 16.30 9.89
CA ALA A 501 -3.57 14.93 9.58
C ALA A 501 -2.70 14.28 10.68
N LYS A 502 -2.16 15.08 11.61
CA LYS A 502 -1.38 14.64 12.76
C LYS A 502 -2.18 14.65 14.07
N THR A 503 -3.38 15.25 14.05
CA THR A 503 -4.24 15.41 15.23
C THR A 503 -5.11 14.16 15.40
N ILE A 504 -5.03 13.51 16.56
CA ILE A 504 -5.91 12.40 16.92
C ILE A 504 -7.18 12.93 17.58
N VAL A 505 -8.33 12.38 17.17
CA VAL A 505 -9.66 12.69 17.67
C VAL A 505 -10.34 11.41 18.13
N PHE A 506 -11.07 11.47 19.24
CA PHE A 506 -11.93 10.38 19.69
C PHE A 506 -13.32 10.52 19.06
N ASP A 507 -13.75 9.51 18.30
CA ASP A 507 -15.12 9.35 17.84
C ASP A 507 -15.92 8.62 18.91
N SER A 508 -16.81 9.35 19.57
CA SER A 508 -17.65 8.82 20.66
C SER A 508 -18.73 7.85 20.20
N ILE A 509 -19.12 7.86 18.92
CA ILE A 509 -20.15 6.95 18.39
C ILE A 509 -19.50 5.62 18.03
N ALA A 510 -18.36 5.68 17.34
CA ALA A 510 -17.60 4.49 16.96
C ALA A 510 -16.73 3.94 18.10
N HIS A 511 -16.67 4.64 19.25
CA HIS A 511 -15.79 4.33 20.38
C HIS A 511 -14.35 4.04 19.90
N SER A 512 -13.82 4.94 19.09
CA SER A 512 -12.53 4.74 18.40
C SER A 512 -11.75 6.04 18.28
N PHE A 513 -10.44 5.95 18.16
CA PHE A 513 -9.58 7.10 17.88
C PHE A 513 -9.20 7.11 16.40
N SER A 514 -9.24 8.27 15.76
CA SER A 514 -8.81 8.42 14.37
C SER A 514 -8.13 9.76 14.17
N PHE A 515 -7.46 9.94 13.04
CA PHE A 515 -6.97 11.27 12.67
C PHE A 515 -8.13 12.17 12.31
N ALA A 516 -7.97 13.46 12.61
CA ALA A 516 -8.99 14.46 12.30
C ALA A 516 -9.33 14.47 10.81
N ILE A 517 -8.32 14.30 9.95
CA ILE A 517 -8.45 14.09 8.50
C ILE A 517 -7.33 13.16 8.00
N ARG A 518 -7.49 12.60 6.80
CA ARG A 518 -6.38 11.98 6.06
C ARG A 518 -5.50 13.03 5.37
N PRO A 519 -4.21 12.75 5.11
CA PRO A 519 -3.38 13.65 4.32
C PRO A 519 -3.97 13.83 2.91
N MET A 520 -3.88 15.05 2.37
CA MET A 520 -4.48 15.41 1.08
C MET A 520 -3.62 16.41 0.32
N VAL A 521 -3.67 16.34 -0.99
CA VAL A 521 -3.06 17.32 -1.89
C VAL A 521 -3.95 18.55 -1.94
N ILE A 522 -3.36 19.73 -1.82
CA ILE A 522 -4.07 21.00 -2.01
C ILE A 522 -3.53 21.66 -3.27
N CYS A 523 -4.39 22.00 -4.22
CA CYS A 523 -3.99 22.62 -5.48
C CYS A 523 -4.63 23.99 -5.66
N SER A 524 -3.82 25.03 -5.82
CA SER A 524 -4.30 26.37 -6.18
C SER A 524 -4.41 26.50 -7.70
N ILE A 525 -5.61 26.80 -8.18
CA ILE A 525 -5.94 27.04 -9.59
C ILE A 525 -6.34 28.51 -9.76
N PRO A 526 -5.64 29.29 -10.60
CA PRO A 526 -6.10 30.61 -11.00
C PRO A 526 -7.46 30.57 -11.72
N ASP A 527 -8.36 31.49 -11.39
CA ASP A 527 -9.73 31.56 -11.94
C ASP A 527 -9.84 31.76 -13.46
N LYS A 528 -8.74 32.18 -14.10
CA LYS A 528 -8.63 32.33 -15.56
C LYS A 528 -8.70 31.01 -16.34
N TYR A 529 -8.51 29.86 -15.69
CA TYR A 529 -8.43 28.56 -16.37
C TYR A 529 -9.80 27.87 -16.50
N ASN A 530 -9.99 27.11 -17.58
CA ASN A 530 -11.10 26.16 -17.67
C ASN A 530 -10.83 24.98 -16.72
N LEU A 531 -11.70 24.82 -15.72
CA LEU A 531 -11.51 23.86 -14.63
C LEU A 531 -11.36 22.42 -15.11
N ASN A 532 -12.18 21.97 -16.06
CA ASN A 532 -12.13 20.58 -16.52
C ASN A 532 -10.80 20.27 -17.22
N ASN A 533 -10.32 21.21 -18.05
CA ASN A 533 -9.07 21.02 -18.78
C ASN A 533 -7.86 21.04 -17.83
N ILE A 534 -7.77 22.03 -16.95
CA ILE A 534 -6.62 22.18 -16.06
C ILE A 534 -6.56 21.08 -15.00
N ILE A 535 -7.70 20.63 -14.48
CA ILE A 535 -7.75 19.48 -13.56
C ILE A 535 -7.27 18.21 -14.27
N SER A 536 -7.76 17.96 -15.50
CA SER A 536 -7.33 16.79 -16.28
C SER A 536 -5.82 16.79 -16.54
N GLU A 537 -5.24 17.98 -16.79
CA GLU A 537 -3.80 18.17 -16.96
C GLU A 537 -3.02 17.91 -15.66
N ILE A 538 -3.45 18.50 -14.55
CA ILE A 538 -2.83 18.26 -13.23
C ILE A 538 -2.87 16.78 -12.84
N GLU A 539 -4.00 16.10 -13.04
CA GLU A 539 -4.17 14.67 -12.71
C GLU A 539 -3.37 13.76 -13.65
N ARG A 540 -3.24 14.13 -14.93
CA ARG A 540 -2.41 13.40 -15.89
C ARG A 540 -0.93 13.48 -15.51
N ASP A 541 -0.48 14.67 -15.13
CA ASP A 541 0.93 14.98 -14.91
C ASP A 541 1.36 14.78 -13.43
N SER A 542 0.42 14.32 -12.57
CA SER A 542 0.67 13.94 -11.19
C SER A 542 0.41 12.45 -10.98
N ASP A 543 1.41 11.71 -10.50
CA ASP A 543 1.29 10.31 -10.08
C ASP A 543 0.86 10.16 -8.60
N TYR A 544 0.92 11.24 -7.84
CA TYR A 544 0.58 11.32 -6.41
C TYR A 544 -0.86 11.81 -6.13
N ILE A 545 -1.69 12.02 -7.16
CA ILE A 545 -3.10 12.35 -7.00
C ILE A 545 -3.92 11.09 -7.24
N ARG A 546 -4.83 10.78 -6.31
CA ARG A 546 -5.71 9.62 -6.43
C ARG A 546 -6.82 9.93 -7.43
N CYS A 547 -6.84 9.21 -8.55
CA CYS A 547 -7.83 9.40 -9.61
C CYS A 547 -9.24 8.98 -9.16
N GLY A 548 -10.25 9.67 -9.70
CA GLY A 548 -11.68 9.38 -9.51
C GLY A 548 -12.42 10.45 -8.73
N ASP A 549 -13.68 10.71 -9.13
CA ASP A 549 -14.46 11.85 -8.63
C ASP A 549 -14.70 11.82 -7.12
N LYS A 550 -14.72 10.64 -6.50
CA LYS A 550 -14.88 10.48 -5.05
C LYS A 550 -13.67 10.97 -4.23
N TYR A 551 -12.52 11.17 -4.85
CA TYR A 551 -11.29 11.58 -4.16
C TYR A 551 -10.90 13.04 -4.42
N LYS A 552 -11.77 13.82 -5.07
CA LYS A 552 -11.52 15.22 -5.35
C LYS A 552 -12.63 16.14 -4.85
N ALA A 553 -12.24 17.33 -4.42
CA ALA A 553 -13.14 18.42 -4.08
C ALA A 553 -12.72 19.71 -4.79
N ILE A 554 -13.69 20.57 -5.10
CA ILE A 554 -13.45 21.90 -5.67
C ILE A 554 -14.02 22.93 -4.70
N LEU A 555 -13.20 23.91 -4.31
CA LEU A 555 -13.56 25.03 -3.46
C LEU A 555 -13.29 26.34 -4.19
N TYR A 556 -14.17 27.32 -3.99
CA TYR A 556 -13.99 28.68 -4.50
C TYR A 556 -13.54 29.60 -3.37
N SER A 557 -12.58 30.49 -3.63
CA SER A 557 -12.00 31.34 -2.59
C SER A 557 -12.98 32.34 -1.95
N SER A 558 -14.21 32.47 -2.47
CA SER A 558 -15.34 33.12 -1.80
C SER A 558 -15.76 32.44 -0.49
N ASP A 559 -15.37 31.18 -0.27
CA ASP A 559 -15.67 30.39 0.93
C ASP A 559 -14.80 30.74 2.17
N LYS A 560 -13.92 31.74 2.06
CA LYS A 560 -13.01 32.22 3.13
C LYS A 560 -13.68 32.57 4.47
N LYS A 561 -15.01 32.74 4.52
CA LYS A 561 -15.75 33.06 5.75
C LYS A 561 -15.94 31.87 6.70
N LYS A 562 -15.62 30.65 6.27
CA LYS A 562 -15.76 29.44 7.08
C LYS A 562 -14.43 29.01 7.68
N ASN A 563 -14.48 28.39 8.85
CA ASN A 563 -13.31 27.83 9.52
C ASN A 563 -12.67 26.73 8.63
N LEU A 564 -11.37 26.84 8.38
CA LEU A 564 -10.60 25.88 7.56
C LEU A 564 -10.71 24.46 8.09
N GLN A 565 -10.62 24.29 9.42
CA GLN A 565 -10.70 23.01 10.08
C GLN A 565 -12.04 22.31 9.78
N ASP A 566 -13.15 23.05 9.92
CA ASP A 566 -14.49 22.50 9.68
C ASP A 566 -14.68 22.09 8.20
N ILE A 567 -14.13 22.87 7.27
CA ILE A 567 -14.16 22.54 5.84
C ILE A 567 -13.38 21.25 5.58
N LEU A 568 -12.15 21.14 6.08
CA LEU A 568 -11.28 19.98 5.85
C LEU A 568 -11.90 18.71 6.44
N ILE A 569 -12.44 18.77 7.65
CA ILE A 569 -13.14 17.63 8.29
C ILE A 569 -14.37 17.24 7.48
N PHE A 570 -15.13 18.21 6.98
CA PHE A 570 -16.30 17.93 6.13
C PHE A 570 -15.90 17.25 4.81
N LEU A 571 -14.87 17.78 4.14
CA LEU A 571 -14.40 17.26 2.86
C LEU A 571 -13.83 15.84 3.01
N ASP A 572 -13.01 15.60 4.03
CA ASP A 572 -12.48 14.26 4.28
C ASP A 572 -13.60 13.23 4.49
N LYS A 573 -14.61 13.56 5.31
CA LYS A 573 -15.80 12.72 5.52
C LYS A 573 -16.58 12.46 4.24
N LYS A 574 -16.62 13.42 3.30
CA LYS A 574 -17.31 13.29 2.02
C LYS A 574 -16.54 12.46 1.01
N MET A 575 -15.21 12.58 0.96
CA MET A 575 -14.35 11.80 0.06
C MET A 575 -14.14 10.35 0.53
N HIS A 576 -14.58 10.02 1.75
CA HIS A 576 -14.51 8.66 2.30
C HIS A 576 -15.81 7.84 2.12
N ARG A 577 -16.96 8.52 2.06
CA ARG A 577 -18.27 7.89 1.80
C ARG A 577 -18.46 7.68 0.30
#